data_AF-A0A6A6FDH8-F1
#
_entry.id   AF-A0A6A6FDH8-F1
#
_cell.length_a   1.000
_cell.length_b   1.000
_cell.length_c   1.000
_cell.angle_alpha   90.00
_cell.angle_beta   90.00
_cell.angle_gamma   90.00
#
_symmetry.space_group_name_H-M   'P 1'
#
loop_
_entity.id
_entity.type
_entity.pdbx_description
1 polymer ?
#
loop_
_entity_poly.entity_id
_entity_poly.type
_entity_poly.pdbx_seq_one_letter_code
_entity_poly.pdbx_strand_id
1 'polypeptide(L)'
;MPDFPALASPTLTPATTSHHDDPAGRVQHQAPTDLDLDADFSHHAGAPPLISPAFTPPHTPSHDGHRHDRLPKSVPHQHNEGQAGTAAPKLLEQIPEVTCEVRARIPTTTGQEMFLHLYHNNVDDKEHMAIVFGPHIRSRSLDAPRPGETERDRMIRGAYTGTLYPGRTHSRLEQIRKDAGVPPLAPGAQPNGSPTPPSESAEQATSDTDPWSYSSYPPNLGPPLVRIHSECYTGETVWSARCDCGEQLDEAARLMSLPAPSGSSTPSSEEHSVRLPSSGGVIVYLRQEGRGIGLLAKLQAYNLQDLGHDTMEANILLRHPGDARSYGLATAILLDLGLGGERGIRLLTNNPEKIRAVEGPNREVRVVERVPMIPIAWQTGGKEGITSPEVEKYISTKIEKFKHM
;
A
#
# COMPACT_ATOMS: atom_id res chain seq x y z
N MET A 1 -34.89 -26.52 2.79
CA MET A 1 -33.44 -26.66 2.61
C MET A 1 -33.15 -28.13 2.43
N PRO A 2 -32.57 -28.58 1.30
CA PRO A 2 -32.08 -29.94 1.19
C PRO A 2 -30.63 -30.00 1.67
N ASP A 3 -30.35 -31.00 2.50
CA ASP A 3 -29.03 -31.32 3.07
C ASP A 3 -28.04 -31.76 1.97
N PHE A 4 -26.85 -31.19 1.98
CA PHE A 4 -25.72 -31.64 1.16
C PHE A 4 -24.82 -32.59 1.98
N PRO A 5 -24.37 -33.74 1.43
CA PRO A 5 -23.44 -34.63 2.11
C PRO A 5 -21.99 -34.13 2.02
N ALA A 6 -21.24 -34.29 3.12
CA ALA A 6 -19.82 -33.97 3.18
C ALA A 6 -19.00 -34.95 2.32
N LEU A 7 -18.21 -34.42 1.39
CA LEU A 7 -17.27 -35.20 0.58
C LEU A 7 -16.06 -35.61 1.44
N ALA A 8 -15.77 -36.92 1.41
CA ALA A 8 -14.67 -37.57 2.10
C ALA A 8 -13.30 -37.11 1.60
N SER A 9 -12.35 -36.92 2.53
CA SER A 9 -10.91 -36.77 2.22
C SER A 9 -10.27 -38.15 1.99
N PRO A 10 -9.27 -38.28 1.10
CA PRO A 10 -8.65 -39.57 0.80
C PRO A 10 -7.75 -40.03 1.96
N THR A 11 -8.03 -41.21 2.49
CA THR A 11 -7.17 -41.94 3.44
C THR A 11 -5.89 -42.42 2.75
N LEU A 12 -4.74 -41.90 3.16
CA LEU A 12 -3.43 -42.47 2.86
C LEU A 12 -3.13 -43.59 3.86
N THR A 13 -2.97 -44.82 3.38
CA THR A 13 -2.52 -45.98 4.16
C THR A 13 -0.99 -45.95 4.29
N PRO A 14 -0.42 -46.21 5.49
CA PRO A 14 1.02 -46.35 5.63
C PRO A 14 1.46 -47.76 5.22
N ALA A 15 2.47 -47.83 4.35
CA ALA A 15 3.09 -49.07 3.91
C ALA A 15 3.99 -49.64 5.02
N THR A 16 3.72 -50.87 5.43
CA THR A 16 4.59 -51.71 6.25
C THR A 16 5.64 -52.38 5.37
N THR A 17 6.92 -52.26 5.74
CA THR A 17 7.99 -53.10 5.19
C THR A 17 8.68 -53.87 6.30
N SER A 18 8.79 -55.18 6.05
CA SER A 18 9.22 -56.26 6.93
C SER A 18 10.73 -56.34 7.15
N HIS A 19 11.09 -56.88 8.32
CA HIS A 19 12.40 -57.40 8.70
C HIS A 19 12.93 -58.48 7.73
N HIS A 20 14.25 -58.47 7.47
CA HIS A 20 15.06 -59.65 7.17
C HIS A 20 16.52 -59.45 7.64
N ASP A 21 17.12 -60.56 8.10
CA ASP A 21 18.37 -60.72 8.85
C ASP A 21 19.69 -60.58 8.06
N ASP A 22 20.71 -60.00 8.74
CA ASP A 22 22.19 -60.25 8.85
C ASP A 22 23.04 -61.04 7.79
N PRO A 23 24.41 -61.04 7.84
CA PRO A 23 25.41 -60.11 8.42
C PRO A 23 26.68 -59.86 7.54
N ALA A 24 27.63 -59.07 8.08
CA ALA A 24 29.09 -59.03 7.86
C ALA A 24 29.72 -57.81 7.12
N GLY A 25 30.63 -57.08 7.79
CA GLY A 25 31.52 -56.12 7.16
C GLY A 25 32.12 -55.05 8.08
N ARG A 26 33.25 -55.37 8.72
CA ARG A 26 34.09 -54.56 9.63
C ARG A 26 34.70 -53.32 8.92
N VAL A 27 34.87 -52.19 9.62
CA VAL A 27 36.15 -51.44 9.84
C VAL A 27 35.89 -50.16 10.66
N GLN A 28 36.71 -49.97 11.70
CA GLN A 28 36.79 -48.84 12.63
C GLN A 28 37.55 -47.65 12.03
N HIS A 29 37.19 -46.42 12.42
CA HIS A 29 38.16 -45.35 12.68
C HIS A 29 37.67 -44.42 13.80
N GLN A 30 38.61 -44.12 14.71
CA GLN A 30 38.46 -43.39 15.98
C GLN A 30 38.47 -41.86 15.81
N ALA A 31 37.85 -41.16 16.78
CA ALA A 31 38.38 -40.07 17.63
C ALA A 31 37.33 -38.94 17.89
N PRO A 32 37.52 -38.01 18.85
CA PRO A 32 37.10 -38.21 20.25
C PRO A 32 36.28 -37.02 20.87
N THR A 33 35.54 -37.36 21.92
CA THR A 33 35.26 -36.63 23.19
C THR A 33 34.74 -35.18 23.23
N ASP A 34 33.60 -35.10 23.93
CA ASP A 34 33.24 -34.18 25.03
C ASP A 34 32.73 -32.77 24.73
N LEU A 35 31.41 -32.62 24.85
CA LEU A 35 30.79 -31.53 25.59
C LEU A 35 29.55 -32.07 26.33
N ASP A 36 29.73 -32.37 27.60
CA ASP A 36 28.68 -32.64 28.58
C ASP A 36 27.83 -31.37 28.80
N LEU A 37 26.51 -31.54 28.75
CA LEU A 37 25.54 -30.64 29.36
C LEU A 37 24.55 -31.50 30.15
N ASP A 38 24.87 -31.72 31.42
CA ASP A 38 23.92 -32.21 32.42
C ASP A 38 22.85 -31.13 32.70
N ALA A 39 21.59 -31.48 32.47
CA ALA A 39 20.47 -30.93 33.22
C ALA A 39 19.31 -31.95 33.22
N ASP A 40 19.20 -32.64 34.36
CA ASP A 40 18.09 -33.51 34.77
C ASP A 40 16.70 -32.92 34.48
N PHE A 41 15.83 -33.70 33.85
CA PHE A 41 14.39 -33.64 34.08
C PHE A 41 13.75 -35.03 33.86
N SER A 42 13.59 -35.77 34.95
CA SER A 42 12.61 -36.85 35.06
C SER A 42 11.43 -36.36 35.89
N HIS A 43 10.24 -36.22 35.29
CA HIS A 43 8.96 -36.73 35.81
C HIS A 43 7.78 -36.30 34.90
N HIS A 44 6.98 -37.29 34.53
CA HIS A 44 5.77 -37.23 33.71
C HIS A 44 4.62 -36.38 34.30
N ALA A 45 3.88 -35.66 33.44
CA ALA A 45 2.40 -35.71 33.36
C ALA A 45 1.83 -34.84 32.20
N GLY A 46 1.04 -35.46 31.32
CA GLY A 46 -0.03 -34.81 30.53
C GLY A 46 0.38 -33.99 29.30
N ALA A 47 0.22 -34.57 28.09
CA ALA A 47 0.27 -33.80 26.85
C ALA A 47 -0.98 -32.89 26.72
N PRO A 48 -0.84 -31.58 26.50
CA PRO A 48 -1.97 -30.71 26.17
C PRO A 48 -2.41 -30.95 24.71
N PRO A 49 -3.68 -30.67 24.36
CA PRO A 49 -4.19 -30.93 23.02
C PRO A 49 -3.48 -30.08 21.96
N LEU A 50 -3.23 -30.68 20.80
CA LEU A 50 -2.75 -30.02 19.57
C LEU A 50 -3.88 -29.17 18.96
N ILE A 51 -4.21 -28.06 19.61
CA ILE A 51 -4.87 -26.92 18.97
C ILE A 51 -3.80 -25.85 18.88
N SER A 52 -3.38 -25.55 17.65
CA SER A 52 -2.47 -24.45 17.35
C SER A 52 -2.99 -23.16 17.99
N PRO A 53 -2.22 -22.48 18.86
CA PRO A 53 -2.56 -21.12 19.24
C PRO A 53 -2.44 -20.26 17.99
N ALA A 54 -3.50 -19.52 17.66
CA ALA A 54 -3.46 -18.48 16.65
C ALA A 54 -2.43 -17.43 17.09
N PHE A 55 -1.20 -17.54 16.58
CA PHE A 55 -0.17 -16.52 16.70
C PHE A 55 -0.55 -15.35 15.78
N THR A 56 -1.54 -14.60 16.23
CA THR A 56 -1.85 -13.26 15.72
C THR A 56 -1.32 -12.31 16.79
N PRO A 57 -0.39 -11.39 16.49
CA PRO A 57 0.04 -10.41 17.48
C PRO A 57 -1.17 -9.60 17.97
N PRO A 58 -1.16 -9.18 19.25
CA PRO A 58 -2.33 -8.57 19.88
C PRO A 58 -2.63 -7.22 19.23
N HIS A 59 -3.92 -6.94 19.15
CA HIS A 59 -4.51 -5.61 19.02
C HIS A 59 -3.61 -4.49 19.51
N THR A 60 -3.37 -3.50 18.66
CA THR A 60 -3.11 -2.13 19.10
C THR A 60 -4.23 -1.74 20.08
N PRO A 61 -3.94 -1.31 21.31
CA PRO A 61 -4.99 -0.91 22.23
C PRO A 61 -5.70 0.31 21.64
N SER A 62 -6.93 0.14 21.17
CA SER A 62 -7.87 1.27 21.11
C SER A 62 -8.27 1.55 22.55
N HIS A 63 -7.48 2.36 23.22
CA HIS A 63 -7.88 2.98 24.47
C HIS A 63 -8.74 4.18 24.12
N ASP A 64 -10.02 4.14 24.51
CA ASP A 64 -10.87 5.32 24.61
C ASP A 64 -10.14 6.40 25.39
N GLY A 65 -9.84 7.52 24.74
CA GLY A 65 -9.34 8.69 25.45
C GLY A 65 -8.45 9.67 24.72
N HIS A 66 -8.42 9.77 23.39
CA HIS A 66 -8.16 11.02 22.64
C HIS A 66 -8.50 10.77 21.17
N ARG A 67 -9.55 11.43 20.63
CA ARG A 67 -9.89 11.31 19.20
C ARG A 67 -8.78 11.93 18.34
N HIS A 68 -7.88 11.10 17.83
CA HIS A 68 -6.92 11.42 16.76
C HIS A 68 -7.59 11.38 15.37
N ASP A 69 -8.85 11.81 15.27
CA ASP A 69 -9.64 11.82 14.02
C ASP A 69 -9.29 13.01 13.12
N ARG A 70 -8.16 13.69 13.37
CA ARG A 70 -7.76 14.90 12.66
C ARG A 70 -6.50 14.67 11.86
N LEU A 71 -6.54 15.10 10.61
CA LEU A 71 -5.38 15.17 9.73
C LEU A 71 -4.29 16.06 10.35
N PRO A 72 -3.00 15.77 10.13
CA PRO A 72 -1.90 16.66 10.52
C PRO A 72 -2.08 18.06 9.93
N LYS A 73 -1.62 19.09 10.65
CA LYS A 73 -1.54 20.45 10.11
C LYS A 73 -0.65 20.43 8.88
N SER A 74 -1.20 20.83 7.75
CA SER A 74 -0.52 20.83 6.46
C SER A 74 -0.07 22.23 6.07
N VAL A 75 0.82 22.29 5.08
CA VAL A 75 1.36 23.54 4.55
C VAL A 75 0.98 23.64 3.08
N PRO A 76 0.31 24.73 2.64
CA PRO A 76 0.08 24.99 1.23
C PRO A 76 1.41 24.97 0.46
N HIS A 77 1.44 24.28 -0.67
CA HIS A 77 2.63 24.25 -1.51
C HIS A 77 2.53 25.38 -2.55
N GLN A 78 3.45 26.35 -2.48
CA GLN A 78 3.60 27.38 -3.50
C GLN A 78 4.70 26.97 -4.48
N HIS A 79 4.39 26.95 -5.77
CA HIS A 79 5.35 26.62 -6.82
C HIS A 79 6.35 27.77 -6.96
N ASN A 80 7.60 27.56 -6.49
CA ASN A 80 8.67 28.52 -6.71
C ASN A 80 9.44 28.15 -7.97
N GLU A 81 9.28 28.94 -9.04
CA GLU A 81 9.88 28.67 -10.36
C GLU A 81 11.42 28.87 -10.40
N GLY A 82 12.05 29.31 -9.30
CA GLY A 82 13.43 29.79 -9.30
C GLY A 82 14.46 29.06 -8.43
N GLN A 83 14.12 28.01 -7.67
CA GLN A 83 15.09 27.30 -6.81
C GLN A 83 15.51 25.95 -7.41
N ALA A 84 16.36 26.00 -8.43
CA ALA A 84 17.18 24.86 -8.83
C ALA A 84 18.45 24.86 -7.96
N GLY A 85 18.32 24.38 -6.71
CA GLY A 85 19.49 24.03 -5.91
C GLY A 85 20.22 22.82 -6.50
N THR A 86 21.52 22.71 -6.25
CA THR A 86 22.45 21.72 -6.82
C THR A 86 22.17 20.24 -6.46
N ALA A 87 21.07 19.94 -5.78
CA ALA A 87 20.65 18.60 -5.35
C ALA A 87 19.23 18.27 -5.83
N ALA A 88 18.82 18.75 -7.01
CA ALA A 88 17.52 18.40 -7.55
C ALA A 88 17.47 16.89 -7.89
N PRO A 89 16.38 16.18 -7.55
CA PRO A 89 16.24 14.76 -7.89
C PRO A 89 16.29 14.59 -9.41
N LYS A 90 16.95 13.53 -9.87
CA LYS A 90 17.04 13.22 -11.29
C LYS A 90 15.65 12.84 -11.81
N LEU A 91 15.00 13.78 -12.49
CA LEU A 91 13.73 13.53 -13.18
C LEU A 91 14.00 12.69 -14.43
N LEU A 92 13.06 11.80 -14.77
CA LEU A 92 13.07 11.15 -16.06
C LEU A 92 12.69 12.17 -17.14
N GLU A 93 13.30 12.07 -18.32
CA GLU A 93 13.00 12.94 -19.45
C GLU A 93 11.56 12.75 -19.95
N GLN A 94 11.05 11.52 -19.83
CA GLN A 94 9.69 11.15 -20.21
C GLN A 94 9.05 10.34 -19.09
N ILE A 95 7.73 10.48 -18.95
CA ILE A 95 6.96 9.69 -18.00
C ILE A 95 6.89 8.24 -18.48
N PRO A 96 7.16 7.26 -17.61
CA PRO A 96 7.00 5.84 -17.92
C PRO A 96 5.59 5.47 -18.36
N GLU A 97 5.47 4.43 -19.18
CA GLU A 97 4.17 3.85 -19.50
C GLU A 97 3.79 2.83 -18.43
N VAL A 98 2.55 2.91 -17.94
CA VAL A 98 2.00 1.99 -16.94
C VAL A 98 0.62 1.52 -17.37
N THR A 99 0.33 0.25 -17.09
CA THR A 99 -1.00 -0.36 -17.31
C THR A 99 -1.45 -1.05 -16.04
N CYS A 100 -2.65 -0.72 -15.56
CA CYS A 100 -3.27 -1.43 -14.46
C CYS A 100 -3.81 -2.77 -14.95
N GLU A 101 -3.18 -3.84 -14.47
CA GLU A 101 -3.51 -5.20 -14.91
C GLU A 101 -4.68 -5.79 -14.16
N VAL A 102 -4.81 -5.52 -12.87
CA VAL A 102 -5.89 -6.10 -12.06
C VAL A 102 -6.23 -5.20 -10.88
N ARG A 103 -7.50 -5.25 -10.47
CA ARG A 103 -7.98 -4.66 -9.22
C ARG A 103 -8.74 -5.65 -8.36
N ALA A 104 -8.40 -5.74 -7.09
CA ALA A 104 -9.10 -6.56 -6.11
C ALA A 104 -9.59 -5.72 -4.91
N ARG A 105 -10.80 -6.00 -4.44
CA ARG A 105 -11.31 -5.45 -3.17
C ARG A 105 -10.69 -6.23 -2.02
N ILE A 106 -10.11 -5.53 -1.05
CA ILE A 106 -9.57 -6.11 0.18
C ILE A 106 -10.48 -5.73 1.34
N PRO A 107 -11.15 -6.70 1.98
CA PRO A 107 -11.88 -6.47 3.22
C PRO A 107 -10.93 -5.99 4.31
N THR A 108 -11.28 -4.90 4.99
CA THR A 108 -10.53 -4.39 6.15
C THR A 108 -11.29 -4.67 7.45
N THR A 109 -10.57 -4.79 8.56
CA THR A 109 -11.16 -5.02 9.89
C THR A 109 -11.99 -3.84 10.40
N THR A 110 -11.71 -2.64 9.88
CA THR A 110 -12.46 -1.40 10.18
C THR A 110 -13.68 -1.21 9.28
N GLY A 111 -13.88 -2.09 8.30
CA GLY A 111 -14.98 -2.04 7.33
C GLY A 111 -14.84 -0.94 6.29
N GLN A 112 -13.65 -0.35 6.17
CA GLN A 112 -13.31 0.59 5.10
C GLN A 112 -13.13 -0.14 3.77
N GLU A 113 -13.56 0.50 2.69
CA GLU A 113 -13.33 -0.02 1.35
C GLU A 113 -11.89 0.24 0.91
N MET A 114 -11.14 -0.83 0.68
CA MET A 114 -9.78 -0.78 0.17
C MET A 114 -9.68 -1.61 -1.10
N PHE A 115 -9.00 -1.07 -2.11
CA PHE A 115 -8.77 -1.73 -3.40
C PHE A 115 -7.28 -1.74 -3.73
N LEU A 116 -6.75 -2.90 -4.09
CA LEU A 116 -5.40 -3.02 -4.62
C LEU A 116 -5.46 -2.98 -6.13
N HIS A 117 -4.67 -2.11 -6.73
CA HIS A 117 -4.46 -2.03 -8.17
C HIS A 117 -3.02 -2.45 -8.47
N LEU A 118 -2.84 -3.49 -9.27
CA LEU A 118 -1.53 -3.96 -9.69
C LEU A 118 -1.18 -3.35 -11.05
N TYR A 119 0.05 -2.86 -11.19
CA TYR A 119 0.54 -2.17 -12.38
C TYR A 119 1.73 -2.91 -12.99
N HIS A 120 1.66 -3.07 -14.31
CA HIS A 120 2.79 -3.38 -15.16
C HIS A 120 3.36 -2.08 -15.76
N ASN A 121 4.65 -2.07 -16.12
CA ASN A 121 5.35 -0.89 -16.60
C ASN A 121 6.46 -1.22 -17.62
N ASN A 122 6.96 -0.21 -18.32
CA ASN A 122 8.01 -0.36 -19.36
C ASN A 122 9.44 -0.02 -18.89
N VAL A 123 9.66 0.24 -17.59
CA VAL A 123 10.96 0.65 -17.03
C VAL A 123 11.65 -0.49 -16.28
N ASP A 124 10.90 -1.34 -15.60
CA ASP A 124 11.40 -2.53 -14.94
C ASP A 124 10.43 -3.72 -15.02
N ASP A 125 10.92 -4.91 -14.66
CA ASP A 125 10.12 -6.14 -14.64
C ASP A 125 9.33 -6.33 -13.34
N LYS A 126 9.17 -5.27 -12.53
CA LYS A 126 8.51 -5.36 -11.23
C LYS A 126 7.05 -4.93 -11.35
N GLU A 127 6.21 -5.62 -10.60
CA GLU A 127 4.84 -5.18 -10.40
C GLU A 127 4.81 -4.09 -9.33
N HIS A 128 4.19 -2.95 -9.63
CA HIS A 128 3.94 -1.91 -8.63
C HIS A 128 2.47 -1.87 -8.26
N MET A 129 2.15 -1.30 -7.11
CA MET A 129 0.79 -1.34 -6.60
C MET A 129 0.30 0.04 -6.20
N ALA A 130 -1.00 0.28 -6.37
CA ALA A 130 -1.69 1.37 -5.72
C ALA A 130 -2.76 0.82 -4.77
N ILE A 131 -2.64 1.19 -3.50
CA ILE A 131 -3.63 0.90 -2.45
C ILE A 131 -4.59 2.08 -2.40
N VAL A 132 -5.80 1.86 -2.90
CA VAL A 132 -6.83 2.90 -3.03
C VAL A 132 -7.85 2.74 -1.92
N PHE A 133 -8.10 3.84 -1.18
CA PHE A 133 -9.09 3.91 -0.12
C PHE A 133 -10.35 4.61 -0.63
N GLY A 134 -11.48 3.94 -0.48
CA GLY A 134 -12.77 4.36 -1.01
C GLY A 134 -13.00 3.99 -2.49
N PRO A 135 -14.22 4.20 -3.00
CA PRO A 135 -14.62 3.75 -4.34
C PRO A 135 -14.37 4.78 -5.45
N HIS A 136 -13.88 5.96 -5.08
CA HIS A 136 -13.89 7.15 -5.94
C HIS A 136 -12.71 7.26 -6.91
N ILE A 137 -11.56 6.68 -6.59
CA ILE A 137 -10.36 6.73 -7.44
C ILE A 137 -10.34 5.47 -8.31
N ARG A 138 -10.29 5.64 -9.63
CA ARG A 138 -10.33 4.54 -10.60
C ARG A 138 -9.24 4.70 -11.64
N SER A 139 -8.65 3.58 -12.01
CA SER A 139 -7.67 3.52 -13.09
C SER A 139 -8.35 3.59 -14.46
N ARG A 140 -7.85 4.48 -15.32
CA ARG A 140 -8.26 4.64 -16.72
C ARG A 140 -7.90 3.40 -17.53
N SER A 141 -6.67 2.91 -17.44
CA SER A 141 -6.22 1.71 -18.15
C SER A 141 -6.93 0.43 -17.70
N LEU A 142 -7.29 0.33 -16.41
CA LEU A 142 -8.13 -0.75 -15.91
C LEU A 142 -9.51 -0.72 -16.56
N ASP A 143 -10.14 0.45 -16.57
CA ASP A 143 -11.51 0.62 -17.08
C ASP A 143 -11.60 0.67 -18.61
N ALA A 144 -10.49 0.77 -19.34
CA ALA A 144 -10.52 0.66 -20.79
C ALA A 144 -10.99 -0.74 -21.23
N PRO A 145 -11.84 -0.85 -22.28
CA PRO A 145 -12.14 -2.14 -22.88
C PRO A 145 -10.89 -2.69 -23.58
N ARG A 146 -10.64 -4.00 -23.43
CA ARG A 146 -9.53 -4.67 -24.13
C ARG A 146 -10.07 -5.44 -25.36
N PRO A 147 -9.35 -5.49 -26.49
CA PRO A 147 -9.79 -6.23 -27.68
C PRO A 147 -10.07 -7.70 -27.35
N GLY A 148 -11.26 -8.20 -27.71
CA GLY A 148 -11.68 -9.58 -27.45
C GLY A 148 -12.05 -9.89 -25.99
N GLU A 149 -12.07 -8.90 -25.08
CA GLU A 149 -12.43 -9.09 -23.68
C GLU A 149 -13.93 -9.37 -23.51
N THR A 150 -14.28 -10.46 -22.81
CA THR A 150 -15.66 -10.74 -22.42
C THR A 150 -16.04 -9.98 -21.14
N GLU A 151 -17.34 -9.83 -20.86
CA GLU A 151 -17.81 -9.25 -19.58
C GLU A 151 -17.27 -10.03 -18.36
N ARG A 152 -17.07 -11.34 -18.50
CA ARG A 152 -16.49 -12.18 -17.45
C ARG A 152 -15.01 -11.84 -17.22
N ASP A 153 -14.22 -11.72 -18.30
CA ASP A 153 -12.80 -11.36 -18.21
C ASP A 153 -12.62 -9.98 -17.56
N ARG A 154 -13.47 -9.03 -17.97
CA ARG A 154 -13.52 -7.69 -17.41
C ARG A 154 -13.81 -7.70 -15.90
N MET A 155 -14.73 -8.54 -15.44
CA MET A 155 -15.02 -8.72 -14.01
C MET A 155 -13.87 -9.42 -13.27
N ILE A 156 -13.23 -10.45 -13.85
CA ILE A 156 -12.07 -11.14 -13.28
C ILE A 156 -10.90 -10.16 -13.08
N ARG A 157 -10.69 -9.29 -14.06
CA ARG A 157 -9.68 -8.23 -13.99
C ARG A 157 -10.00 -7.15 -12.97
N GLY A 158 -11.23 -7.12 -12.47
CA GLY A 158 -11.66 -6.14 -11.49
C GLY A 158 -12.19 -4.84 -12.09
N ALA A 159 -12.37 -4.75 -13.41
CA ALA A 159 -12.87 -3.57 -14.12
C ALA A 159 -14.41 -3.47 -14.07
N TYR A 160 -14.97 -3.42 -12.87
CA TYR A 160 -16.42 -3.34 -12.61
C TYR A 160 -16.80 -2.16 -11.70
N THR A 161 -18.09 -1.84 -11.63
CA THR A 161 -18.66 -0.82 -10.73
C THR A 161 -19.62 -1.46 -9.72
N GLY A 162 -19.68 -0.91 -8.51
CA GLY A 162 -20.44 -1.49 -7.40
C GLY A 162 -19.87 -2.82 -6.88
N THR A 163 -20.67 -3.57 -6.12
CA THR A 163 -20.25 -4.80 -5.45
C THR A 163 -20.48 -6.04 -6.32
N LEU A 164 -19.51 -6.96 -6.38
CA LEU A 164 -19.71 -8.27 -7.02
C LEU A 164 -20.61 -9.17 -6.16
N TYR A 165 -21.43 -9.98 -6.82
CA TYR A 165 -22.26 -11.01 -6.18
C TYR A 165 -22.31 -12.26 -7.07
N PRO A 166 -22.52 -13.46 -6.48
CA PRO A 166 -22.66 -14.68 -7.26
C PRO A 166 -23.75 -14.56 -8.33
N GLY A 167 -23.44 -14.96 -9.57
CA GLY A 167 -24.38 -14.89 -10.70
C GLY A 167 -24.44 -13.54 -11.43
N ARG A 168 -23.61 -12.54 -11.05
CA ARG A 168 -23.50 -11.28 -11.77
C ARG A 168 -23.02 -11.49 -13.22
N THR A 169 -23.70 -10.86 -14.17
CA THR A 169 -23.44 -11.00 -15.62
C THR A 169 -22.74 -9.79 -16.25
N HIS A 170 -22.91 -8.59 -15.69
CA HIS A 170 -22.38 -7.35 -16.25
C HIS A 170 -21.43 -6.62 -15.29
N SER A 171 -20.36 -6.05 -15.85
CA SER A 171 -19.36 -5.25 -15.14
C SER A 171 -19.86 -3.86 -14.74
N ARG A 172 -20.83 -3.29 -15.47
CA ARG A 172 -21.38 -1.95 -15.23
C ARG A 172 -22.71 -2.00 -14.48
N LEU A 173 -22.86 -1.22 -13.42
CA LEU A 173 -24.09 -1.17 -12.62
C LEU A 173 -25.29 -0.63 -13.43
N GLU A 174 -25.05 0.31 -14.34
CA GLU A 174 -26.07 0.88 -15.22
C GLU A 174 -26.70 -0.17 -16.14
N GLN A 175 -25.88 -1.08 -16.69
CA GLN A 175 -26.38 -2.16 -17.53
C GLN A 175 -27.28 -3.11 -16.74
N ILE A 176 -26.87 -3.45 -15.51
CA ILE A 176 -27.70 -4.28 -14.60
C ILE A 176 -29.05 -3.61 -14.32
N ARG A 177 -29.06 -2.30 -14.05
CA ARG A 177 -30.30 -1.54 -13.82
C ARG A 177 -31.20 -1.54 -15.05
N LYS A 178 -30.61 -1.33 -16.23
CA LYS A 178 -31.31 -1.36 -17.51
C LYS A 178 -31.96 -2.72 -17.77
N ASP A 179 -31.23 -3.81 -17.55
CA ASP A 179 -31.74 -5.17 -17.75
C ASP A 179 -32.83 -5.54 -16.73
N ALA A 180 -32.77 -4.98 -15.52
CA ALA A 180 -33.80 -5.11 -14.50
C ALA A 180 -35.02 -4.20 -14.73
N GLY A 181 -35.04 -3.39 -15.81
CA GLY A 181 -36.13 -2.45 -16.10
C GLY A 181 -36.21 -1.27 -15.12
N VAL A 182 -35.14 -0.99 -14.37
CA VAL A 182 -35.06 0.15 -13.45
C VAL A 182 -34.74 1.41 -14.27
N PRO A 183 -35.58 2.45 -14.21
CA PRO A 183 -35.33 3.68 -14.96
C PRO A 183 -33.99 4.32 -14.55
N PRO A 184 -33.27 4.94 -15.50
CA PRO A 184 -32.02 5.63 -15.18
C PRO A 184 -32.27 6.71 -14.14
N LEU A 185 -31.35 6.88 -13.18
CA LEU A 185 -31.46 7.97 -12.22
C LEU A 185 -31.40 9.31 -12.98
N ALA A 186 -32.24 10.26 -12.55
CA ALA A 186 -32.27 11.60 -13.11
C ALA A 186 -30.85 12.21 -13.07
N PRO A 187 -30.44 13.01 -14.07
CA PRO A 187 -29.15 13.69 -14.04
C PRO A 187 -29.09 14.57 -12.78
N GLY A 188 -28.22 14.20 -11.84
CA GLY A 188 -28.09 14.85 -10.52
C GLY A 188 -28.55 14.02 -9.32
N ALA A 189 -29.29 12.93 -9.53
CA ALA A 189 -29.65 11.97 -8.48
C ALA A 189 -28.66 10.80 -8.47
N GLN A 190 -27.37 11.03 -8.26
CA GLN A 190 -26.47 9.92 -7.92
C GLN A 190 -26.63 9.64 -6.41
N PRO A 191 -26.94 8.42 -5.97
CA PRO A 191 -26.81 8.10 -4.56
C PRO A 191 -25.31 8.14 -4.24
N ASN A 192 -24.92 9.05 -3.35
CA ASN A 192 -23.57 9.27 -2.82
C ASN A 192 -22.46 8.40 -3.45
N GLY A 193 -21.75 8.96 -4.44
CA GLY A 193 -20.36 8.56 -4.69
C GLY A 193 -20.08 7.44 -5.70
N SER A 194 -21.00 7.12 -6.61
CA SER A 194 -20.70 6.20 -7.74
C SER A 194 -19.99 6.95 -8.88
N PRO A 195 -18.70 6.71 -9.17
CA PRO A 195 -18.04 7.32 -10.33
C PRO A 195 -18.58 6.73 -11.65
N THR A 196 -18.93 7.60 -12.59
CA THR A 196 -19.34 7.24 -13.95
C THR A 196 -18.09 6.83 -14.74
N PRO A 197 -18.02 5.61 -15.29
CA PRO A 197 -16.90 5.25 -16.18
C PRO A 197 -16.96 6.09 -17.46
N PRO A 198 -15.84 6.27 -18.18
CA PRO A 198 -15.87 6.95 -19.47
C PRO A 198 -16.82 6.21 -20.41
N SER A 199 -17.82 6.93 -20.91
CA SER A 199 -18.71 6.43 -21.95
C SER A 199 -17.95 6.26 -23.27
N GLU A 200 -18.39 5.34 -24.12
CA GLU A 200 -17.87 5.11 -25.48
C GLU A 200 -17.94 6.35 -26.41
N SER A 201 -18.54 7.46 -25.95
CA SER A 201 -18.65 8.72 -26.72
C SER A 201 -17.44 9.68 -26.58
N ALA A 202 -16.34 9.25 -25.93
CA ALA A 202 -15.13 10.06 -25.79
C ALA A 202 -14.26 10.15 -27.06
N GLU A 203 -14.75 9.71 -28.22
CA GLU A 203 -14.05 9.86 -29.51
C GLU A 203 -14.24 11.24 -30.17
N GLN A 204 -14.91 12.19 -29.51
CA GLN A 204 -15.01 13.58 -29.97
C GLN A 204 -14.53 14.59 -28.91
N ALA A 205 -13.32 14.41 -28.40
CA ALA A 205 -12.59 15.48 -27.71
C ALA A 205 -11.78 16.28 -28.76
N THR A 206 -12.20 17.52 -28.99
CA THR A 206 -11.47 18.53 -29.77
C THR A 206 -10.04 18.70 -29.22
N SER A 207 -9.07 18.99 -30.09
CA SER A 207 -7.61 18.95 -29.85
C SER A 207 -7.02 19.89 -28.78
N ASP A 208 -7.82 20.48 -27.90
CA ASP A 208 -7.42 21.51 -26.92
C ASP A 208 -7.66 21.11 -25.43
N THR A 209 -8.11 19.89 -25.14
CA THR A 209 -8.31 19.42 -23.76
C THR A 209 -7.06 18.71 -23.23
N ASP A 210 -6.61 19.11 -22.03
CA ASP A 210 -5.53 18.44 -21.27
C ASP A 210 -5.74 16.90 -21.26
N PRO A 211 -4.77 16.11 -21.77
CA PRO A 211 -4.83 14.64 -21.79
C PRO A 211 -5.08 13.99 -20.42
N TRP A 212 -4.86 14.75 -19.34
CA TRP A 212 -4.99 14.32 -17.95
C TRP A 212 -6.24 14.87 -17.25
N SER A 213 -7.18 15.48 -17.98
CA SER A 213 -8.41 16.07 -17.44
C SER A 213 -9.42 15.07 -16.84
N TYR A 214 -9.23 13.77 -17.06
CA TYR A 214 -10.10 12.73 -16.51
C TYR A 214 -9.85 12.51 -15.02
N SER A 215 -10.88 12.65 -14.20
CA SER A 215 -10.86 12.26 -12.79
C SER A 215 -12.20 11.67 -12.36
N SER A 216 -12.18 10.45 -11.82
CA SER A 216 -13.37 9.82 -11.23
C SER A 216 -13.66 10.31 -9.81
N TYR A 217 -12.74 11.06 -9.19
CA TYR A 217 -12.85 11.49 -7.81
C TYR A 217 -13.82 12.69 -7.68
N PRO A 218 -14.76 12.69 -6.71
CA PRO A 218 -15.74 13.77 -6.56
C PRO A 218 -15.09 15.14 -6.29
N PRO A 219 -15.49 16.21 -7.01
CA PRO A 219 -14.89 17.54 -6.85
C PRO A 219 -15.18 18.17 -5.48
N ASN A 220 -16.28 17.79 -4.83
CA ASN A 220 -16.69 18.29 -3.52
C ASN A 220 -15.87 17.74 -2.35
N LEU A 221 -15.03 16.71 -2.58
CA LEU A 221 -14.14 16.16 -1.55
C LEU A 221 -12.77 16.85 -1.50
N GLY A 222 -12.53 17.84 -2.36
CA GLY A 222 -11.26 18.55 -2.45
C GLY A 222 -10.14 17.71 -3.09
N PRO A 223 -8.87 18.10 -2.92
CA PRO A 223 -7.74 17.34 -3.44
C PRO A 223 -7.50 16.05 -2.61
N PRO A 224 -7.35 14.88 -3.24
CA PRO A 224 -7.17 13.61 -2.54
C PRO A 224 -5.83 13.54 -1.81
N LEU A 225 -5.79 12.79 -0.70
CA LEU A 225 -4.55 12.51 0.02
C LEU A 225 -3.77 11.41 -0.70
N VAL A 226 -2.49 11.67 -0.96
CA VAL A 226 -1.59 10.76 -1.68
C VAL A 226 -0.36 10.49 -0.85
N ARG A 227 0.05 9.22 -0.80
CA ARG A 227 1.32 8.79 -0.22
C ARG A 227 2.10 8.01 -1.27
N ILE A 228 3.31 8.44 -1.56
CA ILE A 228 4.25 7.60 -2.31
C ILE A 228 5.07 6.82 -1.28
N HIS A 229 4.98 5.51 -1.30
CA HIS A 229 5.65 4.62 -0.38
C HIS A 229 6.67 3.75 -1.13
N SER A 230 7.92 3.76 -0.68
CA SER A 230 8.94 2.84 -1.20
C SER A 230 8.95 1.62 -0.30
N GLU A 231 8.84 0.43 -0.89
CA GLU A 231 8.90 -0.86 -0.20
C GLU A 231 10.03 -0.92 0.82
N CYS A 232 9.69 -1.39 2.02
CA CYS A 232 10.62 -1.68 3.10
C CYS A 232 10.16 -2.95 3.81
N TYR A 233 10.57 -4.11 3.29
CA TYR A 233 10.24 -5.43 3.82
C TYR A 233 10.51 -5.54 5.32
N THR A 234 11.66 -5.02 5.77
CA THR A 234 12.05 -5.12 7.18
C THR A 234 11.12 -4.32 8.11
N GLY A 235 10.74 -3.11 7.73
CA GLY A 235 9.87 -2.28 8.55
C GLY A 235 8.41 -2.70 8.50
N GLU A 236 7.94 -3.12 7.33
CA GLU A 236 6.52 -3.38 7.06
C GLU A 236 6.09 -4.80 7.41
N THR A 237 6.94 -5.80 7.12
CA THR A 237 6.55 -7.21 7.23
C THR A 237 7.07 -7.88 8.49
N VAL A 238 8.27 -7.50 8.95
CA VAL A 238 8.94 -8.15 10.11
C VAL A 238 9.12 -7.21 11.30
N TRP A 239 8.35 -6.11 11.34
CA TRP A 239 8.25 -5.20 12.49
C TRP A 239 9.60 -4.64 12.99
N SER A 240 10.52 -4.34 12.07
CA SER A 240 11.84 -3.84 12.43
C SER A 240 11.77 -2.46 13.09
N ALA A 241 12.39 -2.34 14.27
CA ALA A 241 12.62 -1.06 14.94
C ALA A 241 13.85 -0.29 14.42
N ARG A 242 14.49 -0.73 13.31
CA ARG A 242 15.62 0.02 12.70
C ARG A 242 15.16 1.21 11.86
N CYS A 243 13.88 1.26 11.50
CA CYS A 243 13.31 2.32 10.68
C CYS A 243 11.83 2.51 11.02
N ASP A 244 11.29 3.66 10.64
CA ASP A 244 9.88 4.03 10.83
C ASP A 244 8.99 3.65 9.63
N CYS A 245 9.48 2.86 8.66
CA CYS A 245 8.74 2.61 7.41
C CYS A 245 7.39 1.90 7.61
N GLY A 246 7.32 0.94 8.54
CA GLY A 246 6.05 0.25 8.86
C GLY A 246 5.04 1.22 9.46
N GLU A 247 5.46 1.98 10.49
CA GLU A 247 4.62 3.02 11.12
C GLU A 247 4.12 4.05 10.11
N GLN A 248 4.97 4.49 9.17
CA GLN A 248 4.57 5.43 8.12
C GLN A 248 3.54 4.84 7.15
N LEU A 249 3.60 3.54 6.85
CA LEU A 249 2.62 2.88 5.99
C LEU A 249 1.27 2.78 6.70
N ASP A 250 1.28 2.35 7.96
CA ASP A 250 0.09 2.20 8.79
C ASP A 250 -0.60 3.55 9.02
N GLU A 251 0.17 4.60 9.32
CA GLU A 251 -0.38 5.95 9.52
C GLU A 251 -0.97 6.51 8.22
N ALA A 252 -0.33 6.30 7.07
CA ALA A 252 -0.90 6.69 5.79
C ALA A 252 -2.26 6.01 5.54
N ALA A 253 -2.34 4.69 5.79
CA ALA A 253 -3.55 3.92 5.65
C ALA A 253 -4.65 4.40 6.62
N ARG A 254 -4.28 4.70 7.87
CA ARG A 254 -5.18 5.24 8.88
C ARG A 254 -5.75 6.60 8.46
N LEU A 255 -4.91 7.54 8.04
CA LEU A 255 -5.33 8.87 7.59
C LEU A 255 -6.25 8.82 6.37
N MET A 256 -5.98 7.94 5.40
CA MET A 256 -6.85 7.72 4.22
C MET A 256 -8.12 6.94 4.52
N SER A 257 -8.21 6.35 5.72
CA SER A 257 -9.39 5.64 6.22
C SER A 257 -10.31 6.53 7.07
N LEU A 258 -9.90 7.77 7.36
CA LEU A 258 -10.70 8.71 8.16
C LEU A 258 -11.95 9.15 7.37
N PRO A 259 -13.12 9.32 8.05
CA PRO A 259 -14.33 9.85 7.42
C PRO A 259 -14.08 11.19 6.75
N ALA A 260 -14.75 11.47 5.63
CA ALA A 260 -14.67 12.77 4.99
C ALA A 260 -15.14 13.87 5.97
N PRO A 261 -14.45 15.03 6.02
CA PRO A 261 -14.88 16.14 6.86
C PRO A 261 -16.27 16.61 6.40
N SER A 262 -17.28 16.50 7.27
CA SER A 262 -18.59 17.10 7.02
C SER A 262 -18.48 18.61 7.24
N GLY A 263 -19.01 19.40 6.30
CA GLY A 263 -19.02 20.87 6.38
C GLY A 263 -19.87 21.46 7.51
N SER A 264 -20.48 20.63 8.36
CA SER A 264 -21.27 21.06 9.52
C SER A 264 -20.65 20.51 10.79
N SER A 265 -19.78 21.30 11.41
CA SER A 265 -19.26 21.06 12.75
C SER A 265 -20.36 21.32 13.80
N THR A 266 -21.37 20.47 13.84
CA THR A 266 -22.27 20.29 14.99
C THR A 266 -22.77 18.85 14.94
N PRO A 267 -22.37 17.98 15.89
CA PRO A 267 -22.97 16.67 16.01
C PRO A 267 -24.37 16.87 16.60
N SER A 268 -25.42 16.71 15.80
CA SER A 268 -26.74 16.45 16.35
C SER A 268 -26.68 15.05 16.99
N SER A 269 -26.83 15.02 18.31
CA SER A 269 -27.00 13.81 19.09
C SER A 269 -28.20 13.02 18.56
N GLU A 270 -27.96 11.74 18.28
CA GLU A 270 -28.94 10.74 17.87
C GLU A 270 -29.48 10.86 16.43
N GLU A 271 -28.71 10.33 15.48
CA GLU A 271 -29.29 9.76 14.27
C GLU A 271 -28.37 8.67 13.70
N HIS A 272 -28.98 7.65 13.09
CA HIS A 272 -28.33 6.47 12.51
C HIS A 272 -26.92 6.75 11.96
N SER A 273 -25.97 5.87 12.26
CA SER A 273 -24.60 5.88 11.77
C SER A 273 -24.53 5.74 10.25
N VAL A 274 -24.88 6.81 9.53
CA VAL A 274 -24.53 7.00 8.14
C VAL A 274 -23.01 7.14 8.14
N ARG A 275 -22.32 6.04 7.86
CA ARG A 275 -20.87 6.05 7.62
C ARG A 275 -20.62 7.05 6.50
N LEU A 276 -20.16 8.25 6.86
CA LEU A 276 -19.68 9.20 5.86
C LEU A 276 -18.58 8.47 5.08
N PRO A 277 -18.59 8.54 3.73
CA PRO A 277 -17.52 7.94 2.95
C PRO A 277 -16.20 8.53 3.44
N SER A 278 -15.17 7.69 3.55
CA SER A 278 -13.82 8.18 3.80
C SER A 278 -13.50 9.31 2.81
N SER A 279 -12.70 10.32 3.22
CA SER A 279 -12.12 11.23 2.22
C SER A 279 -11.34 10.45 1.16
N GLY A 280 -10.95 9.22 1.46
CA GLY A 280 -10.24 8.33 0.56
C GLY A 280 -8.83 8.84 0.32
N GLY A 281 -8.15 8.18 -0.59
CA GLY A 281 -6.78 8.50 -0.95
C GLY A 281 -6.10 7.32 -1.62
N VAL A 282 -4.83 7.50 -1.94
CA VAL A 282 -4.02 6.45 -2.54
C VAL A 282 -2.63 6.39 -1.94
N ILE A 283 -2.21 5.18 -1.60
CA ILE A 283 -0.81 4.86 -1.36
C ILE A 283 -0.26 4.20 -2.62
N VAL A 284 0.64 4.89 -3.33
CA VAL A 284 1.40 4.29 -4.42
C VAL A 284 2.59 3.56 -3.81
N TYR A 285 2.55 2.24 -3.87
CA TYR A 285 3.55 1.34 -3.32
C TYR A 285 4.53 0.91 -4.42
N LEU A 286 5.72 1.49 -4.39
CA LEU A 286 6.79 1.24 -5.35
C LEU A 286 7.76 0.20 -4.80
N ARG A 287 7.98 -0.88 -5.56
CA ARG A 287 8.89 -1.99 -5.21
C ARG A 287 10.36 -1.67 -5.46
N GLN A 288 10.84 -0.67 -4.73
CA GLN A 288 12.20 -0.13 -4.81
C GLN A 288 12.88 -0.16 -3.44
N GLU A 289 12.97 -1.37 -2.89
CA GLU A 289 13.61 -1.67 -1.60
C GLU A 289 15.02 -1.07 -1.48
N GLY A 290 15.39 -0.68 -0.25
CA GLY A 290 16.73 -0.21 0.09
C GLY A 290 17.09 1.14 -0.55
N ARG A 291 16.09 1.97 -0.90
CA ARG A 291 16.31 3.16 -1.75
C ARG A 291 16.81 2.80 -3.15
N GLY A 292 16.30 1.71 -3.71
CA GLY A 292 16.60 1.25 -5.07
C GLY A 292 17.79 0.29 -5.19
N ILE A 293 18.54 0.02 -4.11
CA ILE A 293 19.68 -0.93 -4.14
C ILE A 293 19.26 -2.38 -3.89
N GLY A 294 18.02 -2.61 -3.43
CA GLY A 294 17.48 -3.93 -3.14
C GLY A 294 17.75 -4.45 -1.72
N LEU A 295 17.08 -5.56 -1.37
CA LEU A 295 17.09 -6.12 -0.03
C LEU A 295 18.46 -6.67 0.38
N LEU A 296 19.15 -7.37 -0.53
CA LEU A 296 20.47 -7.96 -0.25
C LEU A 296 21.47 -6.89 0.21
N ALA A 297 21.63 -5.83 -0.58
CA ALA A 297 22.53 -4.72 -0.27
C ALA A 297 22.11 -3.95 0.99
N LYS A 298 20.79 -3.81 1.24
CA LYS A 298 20.29 -3.23 2.49
C LYS A 298 20.70 -4.05 3.71
N LEU A 299 20.60 -5.38 3.66
CA LEU A 299 21.02 -6.25 4.77
C LEU A 299 22.54 -6.23 4.96
N GLN A 300 23.33 -6.13 3.88
CA GLN A 300 24.78 -5.91 3.98
C GLN A 300 25.09 -4.56 4.66
N ALA A 301 24.36 -3.50 4.30
CA ALA A 301 24.51 -2.19 4.92
C ALA A 301 24.14 -2.20 6.42
N TYR A 302 23.16 -3.02 6.82
CA TYR A 302 22.83 -3.26 8.22
C TYR A 302 23.97 -3.91 9.00
N ASN A 303 24.62 -4.94 8.43
CA ASN A 303 25.78 -5.56 9.06
C ASN A 303 26.92 -4.55 9.25
N LEU A 304 27.18 -3.69 8.26
CA LEU A 304 28.18 -2.62 8.38
C LEU A 304 27.80 -1.60 9.46
N GLN A 305 26.51 -1.29 9.60
CA GLN A 305 26.05 -0.40 10.66
C GLN A 305 26.21 -1.00 12.06
N ASP A 306 25.99 -2.30 12.20
CA ASP A 306 26.21 -3.03 13.45
C ASP A 306 27.72 -3.14 13.78
N LEU A 307 28.59 -3.08 12.77
CA LEU A 307 30.03 -2.92 12.92
C LEU A 307 30.47 -1.48 13.25
N GLY A 308 29.53 -0.53 13.34
CA GLY A 308 29.77 0.83 13.78
C GLY A 308 29.74 1.90 12.69
N HIS A 309 29.59 1.53 11.41
CA HIS A 309 29.49 2.50 10.32
C HIS A 309 28.15 3.25 10.35
N ASP A 310 28.13 4.50 9.91
CA ASP A 310 26.84 5.17 9.69
C ASP A 310 26.18 4.75 8.36
N THR A 311 24.92 5.10 8.15
CA THR A 311 24.17 4.68 6.96
C THR A 311 24.79 5.18 5.64
N MET A 312 25.39 6.37 5.64
CA MET A 312 26.06 6.92 4.45
C MET A 312 27.38 6.19 4.20
N GLU A 313 28.18 5.99 5.25
CA GLU A 313 29.45 5.25 5.16
C GLU A 313 29.24 3.83 4.67
N ALA A 314 28.24 3.12 5.21
CA ALA A 314 27.88 1.78 4.78
C ALA A 314 27.56 1.73 3.27
N ASN A 315 26.82 2.71 2.74
CA ASN A 315 26.53 2.78 1.32
C ASN A 315 27.78 3.06 0.47
N ILE A 316 28.69 3.93 0.94
CA ILE A 316 29.96 4.22 0.27
C ILE A 316 30.84 2.97 0.22
N LEU A 317 30.95 2.23 1.32
CA LEU A 317 31.72 0.98 1.40
C LEU A 317 31.19 -0.07 0.43
N LEU A 318 29.87 -0.15 0.27
CA LEU A 318 29.20 -1.04 -0.69
C LEU A 318 29.17 -0.47 -2.12
N ARG A 319 29.75 0.71 -2.36
CA ARG A 319 29.78 1.41 -3.66
C ARG A 319 28.39 1.67 -4.23
N HIS A 320 27.43 1.94 -3.36
CA HIS A 320 26.07 2.29 -3.73
C HIS A 320 25.85 3.81 -3.68
N PRO A 321 24.97 4.36 -4.54
CA PRO A 321 24.55 5.76 -4.41
C PRO A 321 23.75 5.96 -3.11
N GLY A 322 23.72 7.20 -2.60
CA GLY A 322 22.96 7.52 -1.36
C GLY A 322 21.44 7.37 -1.51
N ASP A 323 20.93 7.52 -2.74
CA ASP A 323 19.55 7.24 -3.14
C ASP A 323 19.52 6.92 -4.64
N ALA A 324 19.06 5.73 -5.03
CA ALA A 324 18.94 5.30 -6.42
C ALA A 324 17.50 5.35 -6.95
N ARG A 325 16.56 5.89 -6.16
CA ARG A 325 15.14 5.84 -6.50
C ARG A 325 14.77 6.79 -7.63
N SER A 326 13.76 6.37 -8.38
CA SER A 326 13.02 7.23 -9.31
C SER A 326 11.55 7.24 -8.93
N TYR A 327 10.90 8.39 -9.13
CA TYR A 327 9.47 8.58 -8.83
C TYR A 327 8.61 8.79 -10.08
N GLY A 328 9.20 8.61 -11.28
CA GLY A 328 8.46 8.70 -12.54
C GLY A 328 7.32 7.68 -12.63
N LEU A 329 7.55 6.44 -12.15
CA LEU A 329 6.50 5.41 -12.09
C LEU A 329 5.36 5.79 -11.15
N ALA A 330 5.65 6.48 -10.04
CA ALA A 330 4.60 7.00 -9.17
C ALA A 330 3.76 8.06 -9.89
N THR A 331 4.41 8.97 -10.61
CA THR A 331 3.74 9.99 -11.43
C THR A 331 2.82 9.32 -12.45
N ALA A 332 3.33 8.35 -13.22
CA ALA A 332 2.56 7.60 -14.21
C ALA A 332 1.33 6.89 -13.61
N ILE A 333 1.49 6.23 -12.45
CA ILE A 333 0.39 5.56 -11.75
C ILE A 333 -0.67 6.57 -11.30
N LEU A 334 -0.28 7.74 -10.76
CA LEU A 334 -1.22 8.77 -10.35
C LEU A 334 -2.01 9.34 -11.53
N LEU A 335 -1.35 9.51 -12.67
CA LEU A 335 -2.00 9.95 -13.91
C LEU A 335 -3.02 8.93 -14.41
N ASP A 336 -2.68 7.64 -14.41
CA ASP A 336 -3.62 6.58 -14.78
C ASP A 336 -4.82 6.48 -13.81
N LEU A 337 -4.62 6.78 -12.53
CA LEU A 337 -5.68 6.89 -11.52
C LEU A 337 -6.55 8.16 -11.65
N GLY A 338 -6.29 9.02 -12.64
CA GLY A 338 -7.03 10.27 -12.85
C GLY A 338 -6.77 11.31 -11.75
N LEU A 339 -5.56 11.32 -11.19
CA LEU A 339 -5.10 12.28 -10.18
C LEU A 339 -4.13 13.33 -10.76
N GLY A 340 -4.06 13.43 -12.09
CA GLY A 340 -3.37 14.50 -12.81
C GLY A 340 -4.18 15.79 -12.93
N GLY A 341 -3.60 16.76 -13.64
CA GLY A 341 -4.26 18.00 -14.02
C GLY A 341 -4.42 19.02 -12.87
N GLU A 342 -5.30 20.00 -13.10
CA GLU A 342 -5.34 21.26 -12.33
C GLU A 342 -5.83 21.14 -10.88
N ARG A 343 -6.61 20.10 -10.55
CA ARG A 343 -7.13 19.88 -9.18
C ARG A 343 -6.01 19.72 -8.16
N GLY A 344 -4.97 18.99 -8.57
CA GLY A 344 -3.85 18.60 -7.75
C GLY A 344 -4.17 17.62 -6.61
N ILE A 345 -3.13 17.35 -5.81
CA ILE A 345 -3.11 16.36 -4.74
C ILE A 345 -2.52 16.94 -3.44
N ARG A 346 -2.88 16.33 -2.31
CA ARG A 346 -2.22 16.58 -1.02
C ARG A 346 -1.20 15.47 -0.78
N LEU A 347 0.08 15.80 -0.80
CA LEU A 347 1.15 14.81 -0.73
C LEU A 347 1.63 14.62 0.71
N LEU A 348 1.50 13.40 1.23
CA LEU A 348 1.94 13.00 2.56
C LEU A 348 3.43 12.66 2.57
N THR A 349 4.28 13.68 2.81
CA THR A 349 5.74 13.56 2.75
C THR A 349 6.47 14.58 3.64
N ASN A 350 7.56 14.13 4.24
CA ASN A 350 8.56 15.01 4.88
C ASN A 350 9.69 15.40 3.94
N ASN A 351 9.86 14.69 2.83
CA ASN A 351 10.90 14.98 1.86
C ASN A 351 10.39 16.03 0.85
N PRO A 352 10.96 17.26 0.83
CA PRO A 352 10.59 18.29 -0.14
C PRO A 352 11.05 17.96 -1.57
N GLU A 353 12.17 17.26 -1.76
CA GLU A 353 12.64 16.82 -3.08
C GLU A 353 11.65 15.84 -3.71
N LYS A 354 11.00 15.01 -2.88
CA LYS A 354 9.95 14.09 -3.33
C LYS A 354 8.77 14.79 -3.97
N ILE A 355 8.47 16.03 -3.56
CA ILE A 355 7.38 16.83 -4.15
C ILE A 355 7.69 17.06 -5.63
N ARG A 356 8.85 17.65 -5.93
CA ARG A 356 9.28 17.93 -7.30
C ARG A 356 9.38 16.65 -8.13
N ALA A 357 9.84 15.56 -7.53
CA ALA A 357 9.96 14.28 -8.24
C ALA A 357 8.61 13.65 -8.60
N VAL A 358 7.57 13.87 -7.79
CA VAL A 358 6.21 13.38 -8.02
C VAL A 358 5.43 14.29 -8.96
N GLU A 359 5.73 15.59 -8.98
CA GLU A 359 5.09 16.50 -9.93
C GLU A 359 5.40 16.13 -11.38
N GLY A 360 6.56 15.51 -11.62
CA GLY A 360 7.02 15.11 -12.95
C GLY A 360 7.75 16.24 -13.68
N PRO A 361 8.32 15.95 -14.87
CA PRO A 361 9.11 16.93 -15.62
C PRO A 361 8.27 18.13 -16.10
N ASN A 362 6.99 17.91 -16.45
CA ASN A 362 6.10 18.97 -16.94
C ASN A 362 4.96 19.28 -15.96
N ARG A 363 5.10 18.90 -14.68
CA ARG A 363 4.07 19.10 -13.64
C ARG A 363 2.75 18.40 -13.96
N GLU A 364 2.84 17.19 -14.50
CA GLU A 364 1.70 16.37 -14.88
C GLU A 364 0.80 16.05 -13.66
N VAL A 365 1.41 15.97 -12.47
CA VAL A 365 0.71 15.93 -11.18
C VAL A 365 0.99 17.22 -10.42
N ARG A 366 -0.05 17.94 -10.02
CA ARG A 366 0.11 19.18 -9.25
C ARG A 366 0.04 18.90 -7.74
N VAL A 367 1.08 19.22 -6.97
CA VAL A 367 1.01 19.11 -5.50
C VAL A 367 0.55 20.44 -4.92
N VAL A 368 -0.67 20.49 -4.38
CA VAL A 368 -1.25 21.75 -3.83
C VAL A 368 -0.97 21.92 -2.34
N GLU A 369 -0.70 20.83 -1.64
CA GLU A 369 -0.54 20.81 -0.20
C GLU A 369 0.46 19.73 0.21
N ARG A 370 1.40 20.08 1.08
CA ARG A 370 2.29 19.13 1.74
C ARG A 370 1.71 18.80 3.11
N VAL A 371 1.37 17.53 3.30
CA VAL A 371 0.96 17.00 4.60
C VAL A 371 2.19 16.33 5.23
N PRO A 372 2.62 16.74 6.43
CA PRO A 372 3.79 16.14 7.08
C PRO A 372 3.46 14.73 7.60
N MET A 373 4.42 13.83 7.50
CA MET A 373 4.39 12.47 8.05
C MET A 373 5.20 12.45 9.36
N ILE A 374 4.63 12.90 10.45
CA ILE A 374 5.35 13.03 11.72
C ILE A 374 5.36 11.66 12.45
N PRO A 375 6.51 11.19 12.97
CA PRO A 375 6.56 9.98 13.79
C PRO A 375 5.54 10.02 14.94
N ILE A 376 4.84 8.91 15.16
CA ILE A 376 3.76 8.83 16.16
C ILE A 376 4.33 9.05 17.57
N ALA A 377 5.52 8.53 17.84
CA ALA A 377 6.24 8.74 19.09
C ALA A 377 6.45 10.23 19.41
N TRP A 378 6.66 11.09 18.40
CA TRP A 378 6.84 12.52 18.63
C TRP A 378 5.52 13.23 18.90
N GLN A 379 4.45 12.80 18.24
CA GLN A 379 3.11 13.37 18.44
C GLN A 379 2.55 13.04 19.83
N THR A 380 2.85 11.86 20.34
CA THR A 380 2.29 11.34 21.60
C THR A 380 3.21 11.50 22.80
N GLY A 381 4.42 12.06 22.60
CA GLY A 381 5.44 12.16 23.65
C GLY A 381 5.97 10.80 24.11
N GLY A 382 6.08 9.85 23.19
CA GLY A 382 6.61 8.50 23.42
C GLY A 382 5.61 7.51 24.02
N LYS A 383 4.32 7.86 24.08
CA LYS A 383 3.28 6.94 24.61
C LYS A 383 2.88 5.88 23.60
N GLU A 384 2.92 6.21 22.31
CA GLU A 384 2.60 5.33 21.19
C GLU A 384 3.71 5.40 20.14
N GLY A 385 3.66 4.49 19.18
CA GLY A 385 4.66 4.41 18.11
C GLY A 385 5.93 3.67 18.52
N ILE A 386 6.90 3.63 17.59
CA ILE A 386 8.15 2.91 17.79
C ILE A 386 9.16 3.81 18.50
N THR A 387 9.65 3.35 19.66
CA THR A 387 10.75 4.00 20.39
C THR A 387 11.91 3.02 20.54
N SER A 388 13.04 3.29 19.90
CA SER A 388 14.27 2.51 20.07
C SER A 388 15.51 3.35 19.72
N PRO A 389 16.70 3.01 20.24
CA PRO A 389 17.94 3.70 19.88
C PRO A 389 18.24 3.64 18.37
N GLU A 390 17.89 2.54 17.71
CA GLU A 390 18.11 2.34 16.28
C GLU A 390 17.23 3.27 15.43
N VAL A 391 15.93 3.37 15.74
CA VAL A 391 15.02 4.27 15.01
C VAL A 391 15.39 5.73 15.26
N GLU A 392 15.81 6.09 16.48
CA GLU A 392 16.26 7.46 16.79
C GLU A 392 17.51 7.84 16.00
N LYS A 393 18.53 6.97 15.96
CA LYS A 393 19.75 7.16 15.15
C LYS A 393 19.43 7.26 13.65
N TYR A 394 18.47 6.47 13.18
CA TYR A 394 18.03 6.51 11.79
C TYR A 394 17.30 7.81 11.45
N ILE A 395 16.40 8.25 12.33
CA ILE A 395 15.64 9.49 12.18
C ILE A 395 16.58 10.71 12.26
N SER A 396 17.53 10.75 13.19
CA SER A 396 18.52 11.83 13.27
C SER A 396 19.34 11.94 11.98
N THR A 397 19.78 10.80 11.43
CA THR A 397 20.48 10.75 10.15
C THR A 397 19.62 11.30 9.00
N LYS A 398 18.31 11.00 8.98
CA LYS A 398 17.36 11.56 8.00
C LYS A 398 17.26 13.09 8.08
N ILE A 399 17.25 13.65 9.29
CA ILE A 399 17.15 15.10 9.51
C ILE A 399 18.47 15.76 9.11
N GLU A 400 19.58 15.30 9.68
CA GLU A 400 20.88 15.96 9.58
C GLU A 400 21.49 15.84 8.19
N LYS A 401 21.49 14.63 7.61
CA LYS A 401 22.18 14.35 6.35
C LYS A 401 21.27 14.51 5.13
N PHE A 402 19.99 14.16 5.26
CA PHE A 402 19.05 14.17 4.14
C PHE A 402 18.04 15.34 4.17
N LYS A 403 18.03 16.16 5.24
CA LYS A 403 17.10 17.30 5.39
C LYS A 403 15.63 16.89 5.23
N HIS A 404 15.31 15.67 5.64
CA HIS A 404 13.97 15.11 5.57
C HIS A 404 13.25 15.27 6.92
N MET A 405 12.73 16.46 7.24
CA MET A 405 11.63 16.75 8.19
C MET A 405 11.43 18.24 8.39
#